data_AF-A0A4Y1PYL7-F1
#
_entry.id   AF-A0A4Y1PYL7-F1
#
_cell.length_a   1.000
_cell.length_b   1.000
_cell.length_c   1.000
_cell.angle_alpha   90.00
_cell.angle_beta   90.00
_cell.angle_gamma   90.00
#
_symmetry.space_group_name_H-M   'P 1'
#
loop_
_entity.id
_entity.type
_entity.pdbx_description
1 polymer ?
#
loop_
_entity_poly.entity_id
_entity_poly.type
_entity_poly.pdbx_seq_one_letter_code
_entity_poly.pdbx_strand_id
1 'polypeptide(L)'
;RSKTTDPSGNITSLTMDLNLEGDFRKTKKKITWLAQPSEIHPLIDVTLLDYDYLLTKKKLEETDDVKDFVTPVSEFREEAFADTNVSTLTKGDII
;
A
#
# COMPACT_ATOMS: atom_id res chain seq x y z
N ARG A 1 -23.27 -2.42 11.54
CA ARG A 1 -21.91 -2.90 11.16
C ARG A 1 -21.82 -4.44 11.11
N SER A 2 -21.26 -5.03 10.05
CA SER A 2 -21.09 -6.49 9.87
C SER A 2 -19.88 -6.82 8.96
N LYS A 3 -19.48 -8.10 8.89
CA LYS A 3 -18.48 -8.62 7.95
C LYS A 3 -18.96 -9.90 7.28
N THR A 4 -18.53 -10.16 6.06
CA THR A 4 -18.75 -11.43 5.35
C THR A 4 -17.42 -12.14 5.15
N THR A 5 -17.43 -13.47 5.25
CA THR A 5 -16.25 -14.32 5.04
C THR A 5 -16.51 -15.39 4.01
N ASP A 6 -15.45 -15.78 3.29
CA ASP A 6 -15.48 -16.95 2.40
C ASP A 6 -15.37 -18.28 3.20
N PRO A 7 -15.48 -19.45 2.55
CA PRO A 7 -15.34 -20.75 3.21
C PRO A 7 -13.96 -21.01 3.82
N SER A 8 -12.92 -20.31 3.36
CA SER A 8 -11.56 -20.38 3.89
C SER A 8 -11.34 -19.47 5.10
N GLY A 9 -12.36 -18.67 5.47
CA GLY A 9 -12.33 -17.75 6.59
C GLY A 9 -11.77 -16.36 6.27
N ASN A 10 -11.46 -16.07 5.00
CA ASN A 10 -10.99 -14.74 4.60
C ASN A 10 -12.15 -13.74 4.59
N ILE A 11 -11.88 -12.50 5.00
CA ILE A 11 -12.88 -11.42 4.99
C ILE A 11 -13.03 -10.92 3.55
N THR A 12 -14.24 -10.95 3.01
CA THR A 12 -14.54 -10.51 1.64
C THR A 12 -15.31 -9.19 1.58
N SER A 13 -16.02 -8.82 2.66
CA SER A 13 -16.68 -7.52 2.74
C SER A 13 -16.89 -7.05 4.18
N LEU A 14 -17.05 -5.73 4.32
CA LEU A 14 -17.35 -5.04 5.57
C LEU A 14 -18.48 -4.05 5.34
N THR A 15 -19.51 -4.09 6.18
CA THR A 15 -20.59 -3.10 6.20
C THR A 15 -20.41 -2.20 7.41
N MET A 16 -20.37 -0.89 7.17
CA MET A 16 -20.18 0.13 8.19
C MET A 16 -21.23 1.22 8.08
N ASP A 17 -21.41 1.96 9.17
CA ASP A 17 -22.38 3.05 9.27
C ASP A 17 -21.64 4.40 9.23
N LEU A 18 -22.05 5.29 8.33
CA LEU A 18 -21.51 6.64 8.22
C LEU A 18 -22.03 7.52 9.36
N ASN A 19 -21.14 8.10 10.14
CA ASN A 19 -21.48 8.99 11.26
C ASN A 19 -21.04 10.43 10.97
N LEU A 20 -21.91 11.21 10.32
CA LEU A 20 -21.62 12.60 9.94
C LEU A 20 -21.61 13.57 11.14
N GLU A 21 -22.31 13.24 12.22
CA GLU A 21 -22.37 14.05 13.45
C GLU A 21 -21.19 13.78 14.41
N GLY A 22 -20.30 12.84 14.04
CA GLY A 22 -19.18 12.43 14.87
C GLY A 22 -18.06 13.47 14.97
N ASP A 23 -17.44 13.58 16.15
CA ASP A 23 -16.24 14.39 16.34
C ASP A 23 -15.00 13.63 15.84
N PHE A 24 -14.46 14.06 14.69
CA PHE A 24 -13.30 13.43 14.06
C PHE A 24 -12.04 13.42 14.93
N ARG A 25 -11.92 14.30 15.93
CA ARG A 25 -10.78 14.34 16.86
C ARG A 25 -10.75 13.13 17.80
N LYS A 26 -11.92 12.51 18.04
CA LYS A 26 -12.04 11.30 18.85
C LYS A 26 -11.78 10.02 18.07
N THR A 27 -11.65 10.12 16.74
CA THR A 27 -11.36 8.99 15.86
C THR A 27 -9.90 8.56 15.99
N LYS A 28 -9.68 7.45 16.71
CA LYS A 28 -8.33 6.91 16.97
C LYS A 28 -7.66 6.24 15.77
N LYS A 29 -8.45 5.65 14.88
CA LYS A 29 -7.96 4.90 13.71
C LYS A 29 -8.42 5.58 12.43
N LYS A 30 -7.49 5.87 11.54
CA LYS A 30 -7.75 6.42 10.21
C LYS A 30 -7.22 5.43 9.19
N ILE A 31 -7.98 5.24 8.11
CA ILE A 31 -7.63 4.35 7.02
C ILE A 31 -7.78 5.13 5.70
N THR A 32 -6.99 4.74 4.71
CA THR A 32 -7.19 5.12 3.31
C THR A 32 -8.12 4.11 2.64
N TRP A 33 -8.85 4.54 1.62
CA TRP A 33 -9.76 3.70 0.84
C TRP A 33 -9.90 4.27 -0.57
N LEU A 34 -10.24 3.41 -1.52
CA LEU A 34 -10.59 3.79 -2.89
C LEU A 34 -12.09 3.62 -3.07
N ALA A 35 -12.70 4.55 -3.81
CA ALA A 35 -14.11 4.44 -4.15
C ALA A 35 -14.36 3.25 -5.07
N GLN A 36 -15.61 2.76 -5.06
CA GLN A 36 -15.99 1.70 -5.98
C GLN A 36 -15.84 2.21 -7.43
N PRO A 37 -15.20 1.43 -8.32
CA PRO A 37 -14.96 1.86 -9.70
C PRO A 37 -16.27 2.13 -10.44
N SER A 38 -16.23 3.12 -11.32
CA SER A 38 -17.27 3.43 -12.30
C SER A 38 -16.65 3.65 -13.68
N GLU A 39 -17.48 3.74 -14.73
CA GLU A 39 -16.97 4.00 -16.09
C GLU A 39 -16.20 5.33 -16.19
N ILE A 40 -16.59 6.34 -15.40
CA ILE A 40 -15.98 7.68 -15.40
C ILE A 40 -14.75 7.73 -14.48
N HIS A 41 -14.76 6.94 -13.40
CA HIS A 41 -13.68 6.85 -12.42
C HIS A 41 -13.27 5.38 -12.21
N PRO A 42 -12.54 4.79 -13.18
CA PRO A 42 -12.02 3.44 -13.04
C PRO A 42 -10.85 3.42 -12.05
N LEU A 43 -10.70 2.30 -11.34
CA LEU A 43 -9.45 2.04 -10.63
C LEU A 43 -8.36 1.67 -11.64
N ILE A 44 -7.13 2.10 -11.37
CA ILE A 44 -5.99 1.86 -12.24
C ILE A 44 -5.17 0.71 -11.65
N ASP A 45 -4.92 -0.32 -12.45
CA ASP A 45 -3.99 -1.39 -12.09
C ASP A 45 -2.57 -0.82 -12.02
N VAL A 46 -1.92 -0.99 -10.88
CA VAL A 46 -0.54 -0.53 -10.65
C VAL A 46 0.29 -1.63 -10.01
N THR A 47 1.60 -1.55 -10.19
CA THR A 47 2.57 -2.31 -9.40
C THR A 47 3.25 -1.36 -8.44
N LEU A 48 3.04 -1.56 -7.15
CA LEU A 48 3.77 -0.85 -6.12
C LEU A 48 5.15 -1.49 -5.98
N LEU A 49 6.19 -0.67 -6.04
CA LEU A 49 7.57 -1.07 -5.83
C LEU A 49 8.01 -0.48 -4.48
N ASP A 50 8.19 -1.35 -3.50
CA ASP A 50 8.79 -0.98 -2.22
C ASP A 50 10.24 -1.46 -2.19
N TYR A 51 11.13 -0.63 -1.65
CA TYR A 51 12.56 -0.85 -1.67
C TYR A 51 13.13 -0.81 -0.26
N ASP A 52 13.80 -1.89 0.13
CA ASP A 52 14.57 -1.95 1.38
C ASP A 52 16.02 -1.48 1.15
N TYR A 53 16.77 -1.34 2.23
CA TYR A 53 18.18 -1.05 2.18
C TYR A 53 18.91 -2.10 1.34
N LEU A 54 19.84 -1.65 0.50
CA LEU A 54 20.69 -2.54 -0.29
C LEU A 54 21.67 -3.35 0.57
N LEU A 55 22.02 -2.84 1.76
CA LEU A 55 22.96 -3.46 2.67
C LEU A 55 22.32 -3.69 4.04
N THR A 56 22.61 -4.86 4.60
CA THR A 56 22.18 -5.25 5.96
C THR A 56 23.04 -4.60 7.05
N LYS A 57 24.21 -4.07 6.69
CA LYS A 57 25.15 -3.39 7.58
C LYS A 57 25.23 -1.90 7.27
N LYS A 58 24.97 -1.06 8.28
CA LYS A 58 24.93 0.41 8.17
C LYS A 58 26.26 1.03 7.70
N LYS A 59 27.38 0.44 8.10
CA LYS A 59 28.72 0.89 7.73
C LYS A 59 29.60 -0.35 7.56
N LEU A 60 30.21 -0.49 6.38
CA LEU A 60 31.22 -1.49 6.12
C LEU A 60 32.57 -1.01 6.66
N GLU A 61 33.33 -1.95 7.21
CA GLU A 61 34.72 -1.75 7.62
C GLU A 61 35.65 -2.22 6.49
N GLU A 62 36.93 -1.84 6.55
CA GLU A 62 37.90 -2.12 5.49
C GLU A 62 38.12 -3.63 5.24
N THR A 63 37.80 -4.47 6.22
CA THR A 63 37.94 -5.93 6.15
C THR A 63 36.70 -6.65 5.66
N ASP A 64 35.60 -5.94 5.43
CA ASP A 64 34.33 -6.53 4.98
C ASP A 64 34.30 -6.71 3.44
N ASP A 65 33.77 -7.84 2.96
CA ASP A 65 33.34 -7.95 1.56
C ASP A 65 31.86 -7.54 1.45
N VAL A 66 31.58 -6.56 0.58
CA VAL A 66 30.22 -6.04 0.32
C VAL A 66 29.23 -7.17 0.04
N LYS A 67 29.66 -8.21 -0.68
CA LYS A 67 28.81 -9.34 -1.09
C LYS A 67 28.18 -10.07 0.09
N ASP A 68 28.87 -10.09 1.23
CA ASP A 68 28.40 -10.76 2.44
C ASP A 68 27.30 -9.98 3.16
N PHE A 69 27.11 -8.70 2.80
CA PHE A 69 26.16 -7.79 3.44
C PHE A 69 25.05 -7.30 2.50
N VAL A 70 24.97 -7.81 1.28
CA VAL A 70 23.86 -7.48 0.36
C VAL A 70 22.54 -8.03 0.92
N THR A 71 21.52 -7.19 0.96
CA THR A 71 20.17 -7.62 1.35
C THR A 71 19.62 -8.61 0.31
N PRO A 72 19.25 -9.85 0.71
CA PRO A 72 18.85 -10.88 -0.26
C PRO A 72 17.60 -10.52 -1.09
N VAL A 73 16.68 -9.77 -0.49
CA VAL A 73 15.47 -9.26 -1.14
C VAL A 73 15.32 -7.79 -0.75
N SER A 74 15.63 -6.89 -1.69
CA SER A 74 15.54 -5.45 -1.49
C SER A 74 14.48 -4.76 -2.34
N GLU A 75 13.81 -5.49 -3.23
CA GLU A 75 12.67 -5.00 -4.02
C GLU A 75 11.47 -5.90 -3.77
N PHE A 76 10.35 -5.28 -3.42
CA PHE A 76 9.07 -5.94 -3.20
C PHE A 76 8.08 -5.39 -4.22
N ARG A 77 7.40 -6.30 -4.91
CA ARG A 77 6.40 -5.97 -5.93
C ARG A 77 5.03 -6.39 -5.45
N GLU A 78 4.10 -5.46 -5.42
CA GLU A 78 2.72 -5.73 -5.04
C GLU A 78 1.77 -5.23 -6.14
N GLU A 79 0.92 -6.12 -6.62
CA GLU A 79 -0.19 -5.76 -7.51
C GLU A 79 -1.25 -5.03 -6.68
N ALA A 80 -1.66 -3.84 -7.13
CA ALA A 80 -2.59 -3.01 -6.40
C ALA A 80 -3.49 -2.21 -7.35
N PHE A 81 -4.50 -1.60 -6.77
CA PHE A 81 -5.32 -0.58 -7.43
C PHE A 81 -4.95 0.80 -6.93
N ALA A 82 -4.98 1.78 -7.82
CA ALA A 82 -4.85 3.20 -7.52
C ALA A 82 -6.07 3.99 -8.03
N ASP A 83 -6.24 5.20 -7.52
CA ASP A 83 -7.28 6.13 -7.99
C ASP A 83 -7.03 6.56 -9.44
N THR A 84 -8.09 6.95 -10.16
CA THR A 84 -8.02 7.35 -11.58
C THR A 84 -6.98 8.46 -11.84
N ASN A 85 -6.73 9.33 -10.86
CA ASN A 85 -5.80 10.44 -11.00
C ASN A 85 -4.37 10.01 -11.39
N VAL A 86 -3.92 8.80 -11.00
CA VAL A 86 -2.55 8.34 -11.29
C VAL A 86 -2.31 8.11 -12.78
N SER A 87 -3.37 7.92 -13.57
CA SER A 87 -3.29 7.71 -15.02
C SER A 87 -2.66 8.88 -15.78
N THR A 88 -2.63 10.06 -15.15
CA THR A 88 -2.10 11.30 -15.74
C THR A 88 -0.64 11.58 -15.35
N LEU A 89 -0.07 10.77 -14.46
CA LEU A 89 1.29 10.96 -13.97
C LEU A 89 2.33 10.62 -15.02
N THR A 90 3.42 11.34 -14.96
CA THR A 90 4.60 11.18 -15.80
C THR A 90 5.80 10.75 -14.97
N LYS A 91 6.81 10.17 -15.62
CA LYS A 91 8.02 9.72 -14.93
C LYS A 91 8.70 10.88 -14.23
N GLY A 92 8.86 10.76 -12.92
CA GLY A 92 9.50 11.77 -12.08
C GLY A 92 8.51 12.59 -11.25
N ASP A 93 7.21 12.42 -11.46
CA ASP A 93 6.19 13.02 -10.59
C ASP A 93 6.25 12.40 -9.18
N ILE A 94 6.02 13.25 -8.17
CA ILE A 94 6.01 12.88 -6.75
C ILE A 94 4.58 13.01 -6.24
N ILE A 95 4.08 11.95 -5.60
CA ILE A 95 2.71 11.81 -5.08
C ILE A 95 2.71 11.88 -3.56
#